data_AF-A0A3S0S509-F1
#
_entry.id   AF-A0A3S0S509-F1
#
_cell.length_a   1.000
_cell.length_b   1.000
_cell.length_c   1.000
_cell.angle_alpha   90.00
_cell.angle_beta   90.00
_cell.angle_gamma   90.00
#
_symmetry.space_group_name_H-M   'P 1'
#
loop_
_entity.id
_entity.type
_entity.pdbx_description
1 polymer ?
#
loop_
_entity_poly.entity_id
_entity_poly.type
_entity_poly.pdbx_seq_one_letter_code
_entity_poly.pdbx_strand_id
1 'polypeptide(L)'
;MLLGSALALEWNPWIGIPLAVVGVIVLILVWLFGEPKREQGKRRLAPETVSGERRDPTFGETAADDGDAFDDAHGERIGPHFSATEPEQGELDMGLRTELEKLNATLADDRHHALQMPKVSSTAASIIETLRAPSQPEAQSKTERRYAPTEPMNPPPPPEEPVFAPAPAAPAPAPRIPQRSDLGKRPPQMPVERIVSLFVIARDGHPFNGADLIVAAEKAGLEYGDMGIYHRLVDGKRELGPIFSVANMVKPGSFDLTRLDALNTPGLSFFMALPGPVTALDAWDTMLPTAQRIAELLDGQVLDEERNALGRQRIAHIRDELRGWDREHDGGEIRFGR
;
A
#
# COMPACT_ATOMS: atom_id res chain seq x y z
N MET A 1 -70.97 9.95 29.24
CA MET A 1 -70.07 9.53 30.33
C MET A 1 -69.84 8.03 30.12
N LEU A 2 -68.64 7.48 29.91
CA LEU A 2 -67.29 7.92 30.23
C LEU A 2 -66.29 7.33 29.20
N LEU A 3 -65.21 8.09 29.01
CA LEU A 3 -63.94 7.77 28.35
C LEU A 3 -63.35 6.42 28.81
N GLY A 4 -62.67 5.71 27.91
CA GLY A 4 -61.92 4.52 28.29
C GLY A 4 -61.08 3.87 27.18
N SER A 5 -60.33 4.66 26.40
CA SER A 5 -59.26 4.12 25.54
C SER A 5 -57.91 4.29 26.25
N ALA A 6 -57.67 3.49 27.29
CA ALA A 6 -56.33 3.35 27.83
C ALA A 6 -55.56 2.40 26.90
N LEU A 7 -54.80 2.98 25.97
CA LEU A 7 -53.75 2.27 25.24
C LEU A 7 -52.70 1.84 26.28
N ALA A 8 -52.85 0.64 26.81
CA ALA A 8 -51.80 -0.02 27.57
C ALA A 8 -50.66 -0.31 26.59
N LEU A 9 -49.69 0.60 26.55
CA LEU A 9 -48.42 0.41 25.88
C LEU A 9 -47.68 -0.70 26.64
N GLU A 10 -47.82 -1.94 26.18
CA GLU A 10 -47.08 -3.08 26.71
C GLU A 10 -45.59 -2.85 26.46
N TRP A 11 -44.93 -2.21 27.42
CA TRP A 11 -43.51 -1.93 27.38
C TRP A 11 -42.77 -3.26 27.48
N ASN A 12 -42.17 -3.70 26.37
CA ASN A 12 -41.32 -4.87 26.38
C ASN A 12 -39.93 -4.47 26.93
N PRO A 13 -39.54 -4.91 28.14
CA PRO A 13 -38.23 -4.59 28.71
C PRO A 13 -37.08 -5.06 27.82
N TRP A 14 -37.28 -6.14 27.04
CA TRP A 14 -36.29 -6.63 26.08
C TRP A 14 -36.01 -5.69 24.91
N ILE A 15 -36.92 -4.77 24.61
CA ILE A 15 -36.75 -3.74 23.55
C ILE A 15 -36.40 -2.39 24.18
N GLY A 16 -36.96 -2.08 25.35
CA GLY A 16 -36.71 -0.82 26.06
C GLY A 16 -35.27 -0.70 26.58
N ILE A 17 -34.70 -1.78 27.11
CA ILE A 17 -33.34 -1.79 27.65
C ILE A 17 -32.28 -1.54 26.56
N PRO A 18 -32.26 -2.25 25.41
CA PRO A 18 -31.28 -1.94 24.36
C PRO A 18 -31.48 -0.54 23.77
N LEU A 19 -32.71 -0.05 23.64
CA LEU A 19 -32.96 1.32 23.16
C LEU A 19 -32.43 2.38 24.14
N ALA A 20 -32.56 2.16 25.45
CA ALA A 20 -31.99 3.03 26.47
C ALA A 20 -30.46 3.00 26.44
N VAL A 21 -29.84 1.83 26.25
CA VAL A 21 -28.37 1.70 26.11
C VAL A 21 -27.87 2.46 24.88
N VAL A 22 -28.55 2.33 23.74
CA VAL A 22 -28.22 3.10 22.53
C VAL A 22 -28.35 4.60 22.78
N GLY A 23 -29.40 5.05 23.48
CA GLY A 23 -29.58 6.45 23.84
C GLY A 23 -28.44 7.00 24.70
N VAL A 24 -27.99 6.25 25.70
CA VAL A 24 -26.86 6.64 26.56
C VAL A 24 -25.55 6.68 25.76
N ILE A 25 -25.32 5.71 24.87
CA ILE A 25 -24.13 5.71 23.99
C ILE A 25 -24.11 6.94 23.10
N VAL A 26 -25.25 7.31 22.50
CA VAL A 26 -25.36 8.53 21.67
C VAL A 26 -25.10 9.78 22.51
N LEU A 27 -25.61 9.85 23.74
CA LEU A 27 -25.41 10.99 24.63
C LEU A 27 -23.93 11.13 25.05
N ILE A 28 -23.27 10.00 25.34
CA ILE A 28 -21.83 9.95 25.61
C ILE A 28 -21.04 10.40 24.38
N LEU A 29 -21.40 9.95 23.18
CA LEU A 29 -20.73 10.36 21.93
C LEU A 29 -20.89 11.86 21.66
N VAL A 30 -22.08 12.43 21.89
CA VAL A 30 -22.30 13.87 21.77
C VAL A 30 -21.52 14.64 22.82
N TRP A 31 -21.35 14.12 24.03
CA TRP A 31 -20.52 14.76 25.05
C TRP A 31 -19.02 14.66 24.71
N LEU A 32 -18.56 13.52 24.19
CA LEU A 32 -17.16 13.27 23.84
C LEU A 32 -16.72 14.01 22.56
N PHE A 33 -17.62 14.19 21.59
CA PHE A 33 -17.32 14.83 20.30
C PHE A 33 -17.98 16.21 20.11
N GLY A 34 -18.77 16.66 21.08
CA GLY A 34 -19.50 17.93 21.03
C GLY A 34 -18.76 19.12 21.60
N GLU A 35 -17.42 19.09 21.68
CA GLU A 35 -16.67 20.30 22.02
C GLU A 35 -16.82 21.35 20.90
N PRO A 36 -17.38 22.54 21.18
CA PRO A 36 -17.46 23.61 20.21
C PRO A 36 -16.06 24.14 19.93
N LYS A 37 -15.56 23.83 18.74
CA LYS A 37 -14.30 24.34 18.18
C LYS A 37 -14.30 25.87 18.29
N ARG A 38 -13.60 26.42 19.28
CA ARG A 38 -13.51 27.86 19.49
C ARG A 38 -12.77 28.48 18.31
N GLU A 39 -13.48 29.37 17.63
CA GLU A 39 -13.00 30.25 16.57
C GLU A 39 -11.74 31.00 17.00
N GLN A 40 -10.57 30.50 16.61
CA GLN A 40 -9.33 31.29 16.58
C GLN A 40 -9.30 32.08 15.27
N GLY A 41 -10.05 33.18 15.28
CA GLY A 41 -10.18 34.10 14.16
C GLY A 41 -10.35 35.55 14.60
N LYS A 42 -9.57 36.03 15.58
CA LYS A 42 -9.47 37.47 15.88
C LYS A 42 -8.08 37.98 15.49
N ARG A 43 -8.02 38.54 14.28
CA ARG A 43 -6.98 39.46 13.83
C ARG A 43 -6.81 40.56 14.88
N ARG A 44 -5.71 40.52 15.63
CA ARG A 44 -5.19 41.73 16.28
C ARG A 44 -4.44 42.52 15.21
N LEU A 45 -4.95 43.69 14.86
CA LEU A 45 -4.13 44.75 14.27
C LEU A 45 -3.10 45.17 15.33
N ALA A 46 -1.82 45.06 15.01
CA ALA A 46 -0.76 45.78 15.72
C ALA A 46 -0.44 47.06 14.93
N PRO A 47 -0.24 48.21 15.58
CA PRO A 47 0.17 49.44 14.91
C PRO A 47 1.66 49.40 14.56
N GLU A 48 2.01 50.04 13.45
CA GLU A 48 3.39 50.34 13.06
C GLU A 48 4.11 51.18 14.11
N THR A 49 5.35 50.79 14.43
CA THR A 49 6.43 51.71 14.82
C THR A 49 7.80 51.15 14.40
N VAL A 50 8.29 51.65 13.27
CA VAL A 50 9.63 52.18 12.93
C VAL A 50 10.85 51.83 13.80
N SER A 51 11.93 51.49 13.08
CA SER A 51 13.39 51.69 13.33
C SER A 51 14.17 50.83 14.33
N GLY A 52 15.35 50.37 13.89
CA GLY A 52 16.49 50.08 14.78
C GLY A 52 17.37 48.92 14.35
N GLU A 53 18.42 49.24 13.58
CA GLU A 53 19.72 48.53 13.47
C GLU A 53 19.77 47.03 13.11
N ARG A 54 20.07 46.78 11.83
CA ARG A 54 20.73 45.57 11.32
C ARG A 54 22.13 45.46 11.93
N ARG A 55 22.38 44.43 12.74
CA ARG A 55 23.73 44.08 13.22
C ARG A 55 24.22 42.81 12.54
N ASP A 56 25.21 42.96 11.67
CA ASP A 56 26.04 41.86 11.16
C ASP A 56 27.09 41.49 12.23
N PRO A 57 27.39 40.19 12.47
CA PRO A 57 28.47 39.78 13.37
C PRO A 57 29.82 39.92 12.65
N THR A 58 30.63 40.88 13.09
CA THR A 58 32.05 40.99 12.72
C THR A 58 32.88 40.23 13.76
N PHE A 59 33.60 39.21 13.29
CA PHE A 59 34.68 38.56 14.02
C PHE A 59 35.89 39.51 14.08
N GLY A 60 36.45 39.72 15.28
CA GLY A 60 37.71 40.43 15.43
C GLY A 60 38.02 40.85 16.87
N GLU A 61 39.10 40.26 17.38
CA GLU A 61 40.09 40.85 18.28
C GLU A 61 40.04 40.60 19.79
N THR A 62 41.27 40.59 20.31
CA THR A 62 41.88 39.95 21.48
C THR A 62 41.89 40.80 22.74
N ALA A 63 41.87 40.16 23.93
CA ALA A 63 42.56 40.48 25.20
C ALA A 63 41.85 39.71 26.33
N ALA A 64 42.46 38.76 27.03
CA ALA A 64 43.42 38.86 28.16
C ALA A 64 42.72 38.58 29.51
N ASP A 65 43.42 37.83 30.39
CA ASP A 65 43.11 37.47 31.80
C ASP A 65 41.87 36.58 32.05
N ASP A 66 41.84 35.59 32.94
CA ASP A 66 42.70 35.07 34.02
C ASP A 66 42.42 33.54 34.06
N GLY A 67 43.40 32.65 34.26
CA GLY A 67 43.85 32.25 35.59
C GLY A 67 42.95 31.16 36.18
N ASP A 68 43.32 29.88 36.04
CA ASP A 68 43.12 28.87 37.10
C ASP A 68 43.88 27.56 36.79
N ALA A 69 44.62 27.13 37.80
CA ALA A 69 45.56 26.03 37.83
C ALA A 69 44.87 24.65 37.86
N PHE A 70 45.42 23.69 37.13
CA PHE A 70 45.17 22.26 37.35
C PHE A 70 46.48 21.48 37.43
N ASP A 71 46.47 20.58 38.41
CA ASP A 71 47.54 19.79 39.02
C ASP A 71 48.42 18.99 38.05
N ASP A 72 49.72 18.96 38.39
CA ASP A 72 50.73 18.03 37.88
C ASP A 72 50.63 16.67 38.58
N ALA A 73 50.57 15.56 37.81
CA ALA A 73 51.02 14.26 38.30
C ALA A 73 51.35 13.25 37.18
N HIS A 74 52.67 13.02 37.03
CA HIS A 74 53.37 11.82 36.57
C HIS A 74 53.39 11.45 35.07
N GLY A 75 54.61 11.57 34.51
CA GLY A 75 54.99 10.92 33.27
C GLY A 75 55.43 9.47 33.45
N GLU A 76 55.35 8.72 32.35
CA GLU A 76 56.32 7.70 31.96
C GLU A 76 56.23 7.55 30.43
N ARG A 77 57.34 7.80 29.73
CA ARG A 77 57.45 7.66 28.27
C ARG A 77 57.86 6.25 27.92
N ILE A 78 57.14 5.57 27.02
CA ILE A 78 57.72 4.57 26.09
C ILE A 78 56.91 4.59 24.78
N GLY A 79 57.52 5.04 23.67
CA GLY A 79 57.02 4.81 22.30
C GLY A 79 57.41 3.42 21.77
N PRO A 80 56.86 2.94 20.63
CA PRO A 80 57.27 3.50 19.34
C PRO A 80 56.18 3.62 18.26
N HIS A 81 56.39 4.60 17.37
CA HIS A 81 56.08 4.65 15.93
C HIS A 81 54.74 4.10 15.42
N PHE A 82 53.76 5.00 15.22
CA PHE A 82 52.86 5.00 14.06
C PHE A 82 52.63 6.44 13.61
N SER A 83 53.29 6.85 12.53
CA SER A 83 52.97 8.07 11.81
C SER A 83 51.81 7.76 10.85
N ALA A 84 50.58 8.06 11.29
CA ALA A 84 49.45 8.20 10.40
C ALA A 84 49.24 9.70 10.17
N THR A 85 49.56 10.15 8.96
CA THR A 85 49.31 11.51 8.50
C THR A 85 47.80 11.74 8.42
N GLU A 86 47.25 12.65 9.23
CA GLU A 86 45.91 13.19 9.00
C GLU A 86 45.94 14.03 7.71
N PRO A 87 45.07 13.75 6.71
CA PRO A 87 45.02 14.56 5.50
C PRO A 87 44.29 15.88 5.77
N GLU A 88 44.88 16.99 5.33
CA GLU A 88 44.27 18.31 5.43
C GLU A 88 43.02 18.43 4.56
N GLN A 89 42.02 19.14 5.09
CA GLN A 89 40.64 19.26 4.62
C GLN A 89 40.46 19.90 3.22
N GLY A 90 41.53 20.17 2.48
CA GLY A 90 41.53 20.69 1.11
C GLY A 90 41.85 19.67 0.01
N GLU A 91 42.44 18.51 0.34
CA GLU A 91 42.84 17.51 -0.66
C GLU A 91 41.65 16.65 -1.12
N LEU A 92 40.69 16.41 -0.22
CA LEU A 92 39.48 15.63 -0.50
C LEU A 92 38.57 16.33 -1.54
N ASP A 93 38.49 17.67 -1.53
CA ASP A 93 37.62 18.42 -2.46
C ASP A 93 38.22 18.48 -3.89
N MET A 94 39.56 18.49 -4.00
CA MET A 94 40.27 18.35 -5.28
C MET A 94 40.16 16.91 -5.83
N GLY A 95 40.26 15.91 -4.96
CA GLY A 95 40.09 14.49 -5.32
C GLY A 95 38.68 14.19 -5.86
N LEU A 96 37.64 14.69 -5.19
CA LEU A 96 36.25 14.48 -5.61
C LEU A 96 35.93 15.15 -6.94
N ARG A 97 36.45 16.35 -7.20
CA ARG A 97 36.27 17.05 -8.48
C ARG A 97 36.93 16.30 -9.64
N THR A 98 38.13 15.76 -9.40
CA THR A 98 38.86 14.97 -10.40
C THR A 98 38.15 13.65 -10.72
N GLU A 99 37.55 13.00 -9.71
CA GLU A 99 36.74 11.79 -9.92
C GLU A 99 35.40 12.10 -10.63
N LEU A 100 34.74 13.23 -10.32
CA LEU A 100 33.53 13.65 -11.04
C LEU A 100 33.81 13.98 -12.51
N GLU A 101 34.93 14.62 -12.81
CA GLU A 101 35.31 14.96 -14.18
C GLU A 101 35.64 13.69 -14.99
N LYS A 102 36.26 12.70 -14.35
CA LYS A 102 36.50 11.37 -14.94
C LYS A 102 35.20 10.59 -15.18
N LEU A 103 34.23 10.67 -14.26
CA LEU A 103 32.92 10.04 -14.41
C LEU A 103 32.05 10.72 -15.48
N ASN A 104 32.10 12.05 -15.57
CA ASN A 104 31.39 12.80 -16.60
C ASN A 104 32.01 12.57 -18.00
N ALA A 105 33.32 12.38 -18.08
CA ALA A 105 34.01 11.97 -19.31
C ALA A 105 33.57 10.57 -19.77
N THR A 106 33.42 9.61 -18.85
CA THR A 106 32.89 8.27 -19.19
C THR A 106 31.41 8.29 -19.59
N LEU A 107 30.61 9.22 -19.04
CA LEU A 107 29.18 9.34 -19.38
C LEU A 107 28.94 10.08 -20.72
N ALA A 108 29.90 10.91 -21.16
CA ALA A 108 29.84 11.59 -22.45
C ALA A 108 30.09 10.61 -23.63
N ASP A 109 30.98 9.63 -23.47
CA ASP A 109 31.25 8.62 -24.51
C ASP A 109 30.06 7.68 -24.74
N ASP A 110 29.30 7.32 -23.69
CA ASP A 110 28.10 6.49 -23.82
C ASP A 110 26.93 7.22 -24.53
N ARG A 111 26.91 8.55 -24.52
CA ARG A 111 25.92 9.33 -25.30
C ARG A 111 26.24 9.38 -26.79
N HIS A 112 27.49 9.22 -27.20
CA HIS A 112 27.88 9.19 -28.60
C HIS A 112 27.70 7.81 -29.25
N HIS A 113 27.63 6.73 -28.47
CA HIS A 113 27.30 5.38 -28.95
C HIS A 113 25.79 5.12 -29.14
N ALA A 114 24.91 5.92 -28.52
CA ALA A 114 23.46 5.79 -28.65
C ALA A 114 22.87 6.46 -29.92
N LEU A 115 23.69 7.09 -30.77
CA LEU A 115 23.24 7.84 -31.96
C LEU A 115 23.66 7.24 -33.32
N GLN A 116 24.10 5.98 -33.37
CA GLN A 116 24.37 5.30 -34.63
C GLN A 116 23.94 3.82 -34.60
N MET A 117 22.71 3.56 -35.02
CA MET A 117 22.30 2.28 -35.60
C MET A 117 21.40 2.51 -36.83
N PRO A 118 21.49 1.64 -37.85
CA PRO A 118 21.04 1.92 -39.21
C PRO A 118 19.52 1.83 -39.38
N LYS A 119 18.98 2.74 -40.18
CA LYS A 119 17.59 2.81 -40.62
C LYS A 119 17.28 1.61 -41.54
N VAL A 120 16.71 0.54 -40.98
CA VAL A 120 16.04 -0.49 -41.78
C VAL A 120 14.67 0.01 -42.20
N SER A 121 14.49 0.04 -43.52
CA SER A 121 13.31 0.54 -44.21
C SER A 121 12.13 -0.42 -44.11
N SER A 122 10.93 0.18 -44.09
CA SER A 122 9.79 -0.24 -44.92
C SER A 122 9.20 -1.64 -44.69
N THR A 123 8.26 -1.76 -43.76
CA THR A 123 7.17 -2.77 -43.85
C THR A 123 5.82 -2.29 -43.29
N ALA A 124 5.73 -1.10 -42.68
CA ALA A 124 4.45 -0.60 -42.13
C ALA A 124 3.57 0.20 -43.11
N ALA A 125 4.06 0.52 -44.31
CA ALA A 125 3.30 1.26 -45.32
C ALA A 125 2.55 0.36 -46.33
N SER A 126 2.75 -0.96 -46.30
CA SER A 126 2.16 -1.88 -47.30
C SER A 126 0.78 -2.44 -46.93
N ILE A 127 0.29 -2.23 -45.70
CA ILE A 127 -1.00 -2.79 -45.23
C ILE A 127 -2.13 -1.76 -45.36
N ILE A 128 -1.82 -0.47 -45.35
CA ILE A 128 -2.80 0.63 -45.38
C ILE A 128 -3.12 1.08 -46.83
N GLU A 129 -2.24 0.79 -47.79
CA GLU A 129 -2.45 1.12 -49.22
C GLU A 129 -3.45 0.17 -49.91
N THR A 130 -3.63 -1.06 -49.40
CA THR A 130 -4.49 -2.10 -50.03
C THR A 130 -6.00 -1.87 -49.80
N LEU A 131 -6.39 -0.88 -48.99
CA LEU A 131 -7.79 -0.58 -48.70
C LEU A 131 -8.29 0.73 -49.33
N ARG A 132 -7.50 1.33 -50.24
CA ARG A 132 -7.85 2.61 -50.86
C ARG A 132 -7.73 2.57 -52.40
N ALA A 133 -8.68 1.90 -53.05
CA ALA A 133 -9.08 2.23 -54.42
C ALA A 133 -10.55 1.82 -54.71
N PRO A 134 -11.26 2.57 -55.56
CA PRO A 134 -12.73 2.65 -55.56
C PRO A 134 -13.40 1.74 -56.60
N SER A 135 -14.66 1.38 -56.39
CA SER A 135 -15.56 0.89 -57.44
C SER A 135 -17.01 1.25 -57.08
N GLN A 136 -17.58 2.18 -57.84
CA GLN A 136 -19.03 2.32 -58.04
C GLN A 136 -19.39 1.67 -59.39
N PRO A 137 -20.66 1.68 -59.85
CA PRO A 137 -21.89 1.19 -59.22
C PRO A 137 -22.68 0.27 -60.21
N GLU A 138 -23.49 -0.68 -59.73
CA GLU A 138 -24.52 -1.27 -60.59
C GLU A 138 -25.90 -1.33 -59.93
N ALA A 139 -26.88 -1.19 -60.81
CA ALA A 139 -28.24 -0.72 -60.61
C ALA A 139 -29.23 -1.80 -60.14
N GLN A 140 -30.20 -1.34 -59.35
CA GLN A 140 -31.64 -1.62 -59.42
C GLN A 140 -32.14 -3.07 -59.28
N SER A 141 -33.01 -3.28 -58.27
CA SER A 141 -34.41 -3.61 -58.56
C SER A 141 -35.35 -3.33 -57.38
N LYS A 142 -36.47 -2.71 -57.74
CA LYS A 142 -37.71 -2.46 -56.99
C LYS A 142 -38.23 -3.73 -56.29
N THR A 143 -38.84 -3.56 -55.11
CA THR A 143 -40.30 -3.72 -54.91
C THR A 143 -40.65 -3.55 -53.43
N GLU A 144 -41.34 -2.46 -53.12
CA GLU A 144 -42.21 -2.36 -51.96
C GLU A 144 -43.32 -3.42 -52.04
N ARG A 145 -43.54 -4.17 -50.96
CA ARG A 145 -44.90 -4.51 -50.54
C ARG A 145 -44.95 -4.77 -49.03
N ARG A 146 -45.46 -3.76 -48.33
CA ARG A 146 -46.07 -3.81 -47.00
C ARG A 146 -47.25 -4.79 -47.03
N TYR A 147 -47.32 -5.73 -46.08
CA TYR A 147 -48.55 -6.20 -45.41
C TYR A 147 -48.18 -7.23 -44.32
N ALA A 148 -48.50 -6.90 -43.08
CA ALA A 148 -48.98 -7.84 -42.06
C ALA A 148 -50.45 -7.44 -41.78
N PRO A 149 -51.28 -8.19 -41.04
CA PRO A 149 -51.14 -9.53 -40.46
C PRO A 149 -52.34 -10.47 -40.78
N THR A 150 -52.19 -11.79 -40.61
CA THR A 150 -53.34 -12.72 -40.45
C THR A 150 -52.88 -14.05 -39.84
N GLU A 151 -53.20 -14.26 -38.57
CA GLU A 151 -53.60 -15.57 -38.02
C GLU A 151 -55.15 -15.61 -38.03
N PRO A 152 -55.85 -16.76 -37.91
CA PRO A 152 -55.35 -18.11 -37.54
C PRO A 152 -55.88 -19.24 -38.44
N MET A 153 -55.16 -20.37 -38.52
CA MET A 153 -55.80 -21.67 -38.74
C MET A 153 -54.95 -22.80 -38.18
N ASN A 154 -55.53 -23.52 -37.23
CA ASN A 154 -54.93 -24.61 -36.46
C ASN A 154 -55.05 -25.94 -37.25
N PRO A 155 -53.96 -26.68 -37.53
CA PRO A 155 -54.04 -28.06 -38.01
C PRO A 155 -54.10 -29.07 -36.84
N PRO A 156 -54.68 -30.26 -37.06
CA PRO A 156 -54.95 -31.26 -36.02
C PRO A 156 -53.68 -31.92 -35.48
N PRO A 157 -53.71 -32.45 -34.23
CA PRO A 157 -52.55 -33.07 -33.60
C PRO A 157 -52.23 -34.45 -34.21
N PRO A 158 -50.97 -34.77 -34.51
CA PRO A 158 -50.51 -36.14 -34.78
C PRO A 158 -50.40 -36.96 -33.47
N PRO A 159 -50.45 -38.30 -33.56
CA PRO A 159 -50.63 -39.20 -32.42
C PRO A 159 -49.48 -39.19 -31.41
N GLU A 160 -49.87 -39.40 -30.15
CA GLU A 160 -49.03 -39.46 -28.95
C GLU A 160 -47.86 -40.45 -29.11
N GLU A 161 -46.65 -39.92 -29.30
CA GLU A 161 -45.42 -40.63 -28.98
C GLU A 161 -45.20 -40.58 -27.46
N PRO A 162 -44.77 -41.68 -26.83
CA PRO A 162 -44.66 -41.78 -25.38
C PRO A 162 -43.73 -40.71 -24.83
N VAL A 163 -44.27 -39.92 -23.91
CA VAL A 163 -43.56 -38.92 -23.11
C VAL A 163 -42.42 -39.62 -22.39
N PHE A 164 -41.19 -39.49 -22.90
CA PHE A 164 -40.02 -39.68 -22.06
C PHE A 164 -40.08 -38.57 -21.01
N ALA A 165 -40.33 -38.98 -19.76
CA ALA A 165 -40.21 -38.12 -18.61
C ALA A 165 -38.89 -37.32 -18.70
N PRO A 166 -38.88 -36.04 -18.31
CA PRO A 166 -37.63 -35.29 -18.26
C PRO A 166 -36.68 -36.04 -17.33
N ALA A 167 -35.59 -36.56 -17.90
CA ALA A 167 -34.51 -37.13 -17.13
C ALA A 167 -34.11 -36.08 -16.08
N PRO A 168 -33.93 -36.48 -14.80
CA PRO A 168 -33.53 -35.54 -13.76
C PRO A 168 -32.28 -34.82 -14.23
N ALA A 169 -32.36 -33.48 -14.28
CA ALA A 169 -31.26 -32.62 -14.62
C ALA A 169 -30.02 -33.13 -13.88
N ALA A 170 -28.99 -33.51 -14.64
CA ALA A 170 -27.69 -33.82 -14.07
C ALA A 170 -27.36 -32.69 -13.08
N PRO A 171 -26.96 -33.02 -11.84
CA PRO A 171 -26.69 -32.00 -10.85
C PRO A 171 -25.72 -30.99 -11.45
N ALA A 172 -26.12 -29.72 -11.45
CA ALA A 172 -25.23 -28.62 -11.81
C ALA A 172 -23.90 -28.87 -11.09
N PRO A 173 -22.75 -28.79 -11.78
CA PRO A 173 -21.47 -29.02 -11.13
C PRO A 173 -21.43 -28.11 -9.90
N ALA A 174 -21.30 -28.72 -8.73
CA ALA A 174 -21.15 -28.00 -7.48
C ALA A 174 -20.11 -26.90 -7.71
N PRO A 175 -20.29 -25.68 -7.14
CA PRO A 175 -19.28 -24.64 -7.23
C PRO A 175 -17.95 -25.28 -6.87
N ARG A 176 -17.01 -25.32 -7.83
CA ARG A 176 -15.65 -25.75 -7.52
C ARG A 176 -15.18 -24.73 -6.51
N ILE A 177 -15.20 -25.09 -5.24
CA ILE A 177 -14.54 -24.31 -4.20
C ILE A 177 -13.10 -24.24 -4.72
N PRO A 178 -12.61 -23.06 -5.15
CA PRO A 178 -11.23 -22.96 -5.62
C PRO A 178 -10.39 -23.53 -4.50
N GLN A 179 -9.51 -24.48 -4.83
CA GLN A 179 -8.57 -25.04 -3.85
C GLN A 179 -7.80 -23.85 -3.28
N ARG A 180 -8.20 -23.41 -2.08
CA ARG A 180 -7.50 -22.33 -1.40
C ARG A 180 -6.14 -22.90 -1.05
N SER A 181 -5.11 -22.26 -1.56
CA SER A 181 -3.73 -22.60 -1.21
C SER A 181 -3.57 -22.44 0.31
N ASP A 182 -2.94 -23.40 0.98
CA ASP A 182 -2.54 -23.26 2.39
C ASP A 182 -1.25 -22.40 2.53
N LEU A 183 -0.71 -21.89 1.43
CA LEU A 183 0.48 -21.05 1.41
C LEU A 183 0.23 -19.73 2.16
N GLY A 184 1.08 -19.41 3.14
CA GLY A 184 0.89 -18.18 3.94
C GLY A 184 -0.21 -18.26 4.99
N LYS A 185 -0.75 -19.46 5.23
CA LYS A 185 -1.65 -19.71 6.36
C LYS A 185 -0.88 -19.61 7.67
N ARG A 186 -1.35 -18.75 8.57
CA ARG A 186 -0.79 -18.67 9.93
C ARG A 186 -1.14 -19.94 10.73
N PRO A 187 -0.18 -20.53 11.47
CA PRO A 187 -0.46 -21.63 12.38
C PRO A 187 -1.52 -21.25 13.44
N PRO A 188 -2.59 -22.04 13.63
CA PRO A 188 -3.69 -21.68 14.53
C PRO A 188 -3.29 -21.62 16.02
N GLN A 189 -2.13 -22.16 16.38
CA GLN A 189 -1.60 -22.13 17.74
C GLN A 189 -0.90 -20.81 18.08
N MET A 190 -0.60 -19.96 17.10
CA MET A 190 0.07 -18.68 17.32
C MET A 190 -0.98 -17.58 17.53
N PRO A 191 -1.12 -17.01 18.74
CA PRO A 191 -2.06 -15.94 18.99
C PRO A 191 -1.65 -14.68 18.22
N VAL A 192 -2.62 -13.82 17.93
CA VAL A 192 -2.36 -12.48 17.37
C VAL A 192 -2.56 -11.48 18.50
N GLU A 193 -1.46 -10.91 18.97
CA GLU A 193 -1.43 -9.96 20.08
C GLU A 193 -1.38 -8.51 19.58
N ARG A 194 -0.65 -8.27 18.49
CA ARG A 194 -0.53 -6.96 17.84
C ARG A 194 -0.56 -7.09 16.32
N ILE A 195 -1.13 -6.09 15.65
CA ILE A 195 -1.06 -5.94 14.19
C ILE A 195 -0.38 -4.61 13.88
N VAL A 196 0.62 -4.65 13.00
CA VAL A 196 1.28 -3.45 12.46
C VAL A 196 0.95 -3.37 10.98
N SER A 197 0.49 -2.20 10.53
CA SER A 197 0.00 -2.01 9.16
C SER A 197 0.68 -0.85 8.44
N LEU A 198 0.83 -0.99 7.13
CA LEU A 198 1.18 0.07 6.20
C LEU A 198 0.21 0.04 5.02
N PHE A 199 0.03 1.17 4.35
CA PHE A 199 -0.78 1.24 3.14
C PHE A 199 0.06 1.72 1.97
N VAL A 200 -0.22 1.19 0.79
CA VAL A 200 0.28 1.76 -0.47
C VAL A 200 -0.92 2.23 -1.26
N ILE A 201 -1.08 3.53 -1.40
CA ILE A 201 -2.21 4.12 -2.12
C ILE A 201 -1.78 4.57 -3.51
N ALA A 202 -2.71 4.48 -4.44
CA ALA A 202 -2.53 5.02 -5.77
C ALA A 202 -2.66 6.55 -5.74
N ARG A 203 -2.02 7.23 -6.68
CA ARG A 203 -2.19 8.69 -6.84
C ARG A 203 -3.60 9.00 -7.33
N ASP A 204 -4.05 10.22 -7.03
CA ASP A 204 -5.40 10.66 -7.37
C ASP A 204 -5.70 10.47 -8.87
N GLY A 205 -6.81 9.78 -9.16
CA GLY A 205 -7.28 9.52 -10.52
C GLY A 205 -6.61 8.35 -11.25
N HIS A 206 -5.60 7.71 -10.65
CA HIS A 206 -4.83 6.62 -11.27
C HIS A 206 -4.79 5.37 -10.37
N PRO A 207 -5.91 4.67 -10.18
CA PRO A 207 -5.94 3.46 -9.38
C PRO A 207 -5.11 2.33 -10.02
N PHE A 208 -4.60 1.42 -9.18
CA PHE A 208 -3.74 0.33 -9.65
C PHE A 208 -4.53 -0.68 -10.48
N ASN A 209 -3.95 -1.07 -11.62
CA ASN A 209 -4.46 -2.15 -12.46
C ASN A 209 -3.99 -3.51 -11.91
N GLY A 210 -4.85 -4.54 -12.00
CA GLY A 210 -4.53 -5.88 -11.52
C GLY A 210 -3.33 -6.54 -12.19
N ALA A 211 -3.11 -6.32 -13.48
CA ALA A 211 -1.98 -6.90 -14.20
C ALA A 211 -0.64 -6.35 -13.66
N ASP A 212 -0.55 -5.02 -13.51
CA ASP A 212 0.63 -4.35 -12.96
C ASP A 212 0.87 -4.75 -11.50
N LEU A 213 -0.22 -4.93 -10.73
CA LEU A 213 -0.17 -5.35 -9.34
C LEU A 213 0.42 -6.75 -9.17
N ILE A 214 0.02 -7.73 -9.99
CA ILE A 214 0.62 -9.07 -9.97
C ILE A 214 2.12 -8.95 -10.23
N VAL A 215 2.49 -8.27 -11.31
CA VAL A 215 3.90 -8.14 -11.71
C VAL A 215 4.70 -7.46 -10.62
N ALA A 216 4.14 -6.43 -9.98
CA ALA A 216 4.77 -5.75 -8.87
C ALA A 216 4.92 -6.67 -7.64
N ALA A 217 3.88 -7.41 -7.29
CA ALA A 217 3.88 -8.37 -6.18
C ALA A 217 4.93 -9.46 -6.36
N GLU A 218 4.99 -10.08 -7.54
CA GLU A 218 5.98 -11.11 -7.88
C GLU A 218 7.40 -10.54 -7.84
N LYS A 219 7.63 -9.36 -8.43
CA LYS A 219 8.93 -8.67 -8.39
C LYS A 219 9.38 -8.29 -6.98
N ALA A 220 8.43 -8.10 -6.07
CA ALA A 220 8.69 -7.81 -4.67
C ALA A 220 8.83 -9.09 -3.80
N GLY A 221 8.76 -10.28 -4.41
CA GLY A 221 8.90 -11.56 -3.72
C GLY A 221 7.68 -11.93 -2.86
N LEU A 222 6.50 -11.48 -3.25
CA LEU A 222 5.24 -11.87 -2.61
C LEU A 222 4.63 -13.08 -3.34
N GLU A 223 4.10 -14.02 -2.59
CA GLU A 223 3.42 -15.20 -3.12
C GLU A 223 1.91 -15.14 -2.85
N TYR A 224 1.10 -15.45 -3.86
CA TYR A 224 -0.36 -15.52 -3.71
C TYR A 224 -0.76 -16.82 -2.99
N GLY A 225 -1.61 -16.73 -1.98
CA GLY A 225 -1.89 -17.88 -1.11
C GLY A 225 -3.24 -17.84 -0.40
N ASP A 226 -3.18 -18.20 0.88
CA ASP A 226 -4.33 -18.31 1.77
C ASP A 226 -5.17 -17.02 1.75
N MET A 227 -6.47 -17.16 2.00
CA MET A 227 -7.45 -16.06 1.96
C MET A 227 -7.54 -15.31 0.61
N GLY A 228 -6.84 -15.76 -0.44
CA GLY A 228 -6.77 -15.07 -1.73
C GLY A 228 -6.03 -13.74 -1.65
N ILE A 229 -5.02 -13.65 -0.78
CA ILE A 229 -4.16 -12.48 -0.63
C ILE A 229 -2.69 -12.86 -0.88
N TYR A 230 -1.81 -11.87 -0.87
CA TYR A 230 -0.38 -12.09 -1.03
C TYR A 230 0.31 -12.20 0.32
N HIS A 231 1.38 -12.98 0.37
CA HIS A 231 2.15 -13.25 1.57
C HIS A 231 3.64 -13.15 1.28
N ARG A 232 4.38 -12.56 2.22
CA ARG A 232 5.83 -12.75 2.29
C ARG A 232 6.11 -13.86 3.27
N LEU A 233 6.79 -14.92 2.82
CA LEU A 233 7.13 -16.08 3.63
C LEU A 233 8.59 -16.02 4.06
N VAL A 234 8.93 -16.81 5.07
CA VAL A 234 10.33 -17.09 5.41
C VAL A 234 10.91 -18.03 4.36
N ASP A 235 12.08 -17.68 3.81
CA ASP A 235 12.73 -18.48 2.77
C ASP A 235 12.98 -19.91 3.25
N GLY A 236 12.47 -20.88 2.48
CA GLY A 236 12.59 -22.31 2.79
C GLY A 236 11.75 -22.81 3.97
N LYS A 237 10.95 -21.95 4.63
CA LYS A 237 10.14 -22.31 5.81
C LYS A 237 8.69 -21.82 5.69
N ARG A 238 7.97 -22.34 4.70
CA ARG A 238 6.60 -21.92 4.36
C ARG A 238 5.58 -22.30 5.44
N GLU A 239 5.88 -23.33 6.22
CA GLU A 239 5.06 -23.88 7.30
C GLU A 239 4.99 -23.00 8.55
N LEU A 240 5.95 -22.08 8.73
CA LEU A 240 5.93 -21.13 9.87
C LEU A 240 4.89 -20.01 9.68
N GLY A 241 4.29 -19.93 8.49
CA GLY A 241 3.37 -18.87 8.13
C GLY A 241 4.08 -17.62 7.59
N PRO A 242 3.32 -16.56 7.34
CA PRO A 242 3.82 -15.36 6.69
C PRO A 242 4.56 -14.45 7.67
N ILE A 243 5.63 -13.81 7.20
CA ILE A 243 6.24 -12.65 7.85
C ILE A 243 5.22 -11.50 7.88
N PHE A 244 4.61 -11.21 6.73
CA PHE A 244 3.52 -10.26 6.58
C PHE A 244 2.64 -10.63 5.37
N SER A 245 1.46 -10.03 5.30
CA SER A 245 0.49 -10.25 4.25
C SER A 245 0.06 -8.93 3.60
N VAL A 246 -0.38 -9.00 2.35
CA VAL A 246 -0.82 -7.85 1.56
C VAL A 246 -2.20 -8.14 0.99
N ALA A 247 -3.17 -7.31 1.39
CA ALA A 247 -4.57 -7.39 0.98
C ALA A 247 -4.98 -6.19 0.13
N ASN A 248 -6.06 -6.36 -0.63
CA ASN A 248 -6.71 -5.26 -1.33
C ASN A 248 -7.42 -4.35 -0.33
N MET A 249 -7.37 -3.02 -0.51
CA MET A 249 -8.13 -2.09 0.34
C MET A 249 -9.64 -2.11 0.05
N VAL A 250 -10.05 -2.63 -1.11
CA VAL A 250 -11.47 -2.78 -1.48
C VAL A 250 -12.01 -4.09 -0.95
N LYS A 251 -13.18 -4.05 -0.31
CA LYS A 251 -13.87 -5.25 0.18
C LYS A 251 -14.16 -6.21 -0.99
N PRO A 252 -13.88 -7.52 -0.84
CA PRO A 252 -13.66 -8.23 0.42
C PRO A 252 -12.20 -8.22 0.95
N GLY A 253 -11.26 -7.63 0.23
CA GLY A 253 -9.84 -7.59 0.60
C GLY A 253 -8.97 -8.66 -0.09
N SER A 254 -9.59 -9.61 -0.81
CA SER A 254 -8.90 -10.60 -1.63
C SER A 254 -8.66 -10.11 -3.06
N PHE A 255 -7.73 -10.75 -3.77
CA PHE A 255 -7.52 -10.56 -5.21
C PHE A 255 -8.19 -11.71 -5.98
N ASP A 256 -9.06 -11.36 -6.92
CA ASP A 256 -9.64 -12.30 -7.86
C ASP A 256 -8.76 -12.39 -9.11
N LEU A 257 -7.87 -13.38 -9.13
CA LEU A 257 -6.95 -13.60 -10.25
C LEU A 257 -7.66 -14.08 -11.53
N THR A 258 -8.94 -14.42 -11.47
CA THR A 258 -9.71 -14.79 -12.67
C THR A 258 -10.21 -13.57 -13.45
N ARG A 259 -10.23 -12.39 -12.82
CA ARG A 259 -10.77 -11.15 -13.38
C ARG A 259 -9.77 -9.98 -13.29
N LEU A 260 -8.54 -10.22 -13.72
CA LEU A 260 -7.44 -9.27 -13.60
C LEU A 260 -7.67 -7.96 -14.38
N ASP A 261 -8.23 -8.06 -15.58
CA ASP A 261 -8.48 -6.88 -16.43
C ASP A 261 -9.49 -5.92 -15.80
N ALA A 262 -10.38 -6.43 -14.95
CA ALA A 262 -11.38 -5.64 -14.23
C ALA A 262 -10.91 -5.26 -12.82
N LEU A 263 -9.77 -5.79 -12.35
CA LEU A 263 -9.25 -5.49 -11.03
C LEU A 263 -8.64 -4.10 -11.05
N ASN A 264 -9.27 -3.22 -10.29
CA ASN A 264 -8.88 -1.83 -10.16
C ASN A 264 -8.99 -1.46 -8.68
N THR A 265 -7.90 -1.02 -8.07
CA THR A 265 -7.86 -0.75 -6.63
C THR A 265 -7.23 0.60 -6.29
N PRO A 266 -7.81 1.38 -5.36
CA PRO A 266 -7.20 2.59 -4.83
C PRO A 266 -5.94 2.31 -4.00
N GLY A 267 -5.70 1.06 -3.56
CA GLY A 267 -4.50 0.75 -2.80
C GLY A 267 -4.45 -0.64 -2.17
N LEU A 268 -3.35 -0.87 -1.49
CA LEU A 268 -2.96 -2.12 -0.85
C LEU A 268 -2.75 -1.91 0.65
N SER A 269 -3.15 -2.89 1.44
CA SER A 269 -2.94 -2.94 2.88
C SER A 269 -1.91 -4.01 3.21
N PHE A 270 -0.75 -3.59 3.70
CA PHE A 270 0.29 -4.44 4.25
C PHE A 270 0.03 -4.58 5.74
N PHE A 271 0.12 -5.80 6.26
CA PHE A 271 0.00 -6.03 7.69
C PHE A 271 0.85 -7.22 8.12
N MET A 272 1.53 -7.07 9.25
CA MET A 272 2.15 -8.16 9.98
C MET A 272 1.41 -8.34 11.30
N ALA A 273 1.21 -9.59 11.70
CA ALA A 273 0.60 -9.91 12.98
C ALA A 273 1.65 -10.59 13.86
N LEU A 274 1.73 -10.10 15.09
CA LEU A 274 2.76 -10.43 16.07
C LEU A 274 2.11 -11.19 17.23
N PRO A 275 2.79 -12.20 17.79
CA PRO A 275 4.06 -12.79 17.33
C PRO A 275 3.95 -13.42 15.93
N GLY A 276 5.07 -13.41 15.21
CA GLY A 276 5.22 -13.97 13.87
C GLY A 276 6.33 -15.02 13.81
N PRO A 277 6.68 -15.51 12.60
CA PRO A 277 7.75 -16.50 12.43
C PRO A 277 9.17 -15.93 12.63
N VAL A 278 9.30 -14.60 12.71
CA VAL A 278 10.52 -13.84 12.94
C VAL A 278 10.23 -12.73 13.95
N THR A 279 11.27 -12.06 14.47
CA THR A 279 11.12 -10.91 15.38
C THR A 279 10.30 -9.79 14.72
N ALA A 280 9.64 -8.95 15.52
CA ALA A 280 8.85 -7.85 14.98
C ALA A 280 9.72 -6.85 14.21
N LEU A 281 10.94 -6.61 14.67
CA LEU A 281 11.90 -5.76 13.97
C LEU A 281 12.32 -6.36 12.62
N ASP A 282 12.65 -7.66 12.56
CA ASP A 282 13.05 -8.31 11.29
C ASP A 282 11.87 -8.36 10.29
N ALA A 283 10.65 -8.58 10.80
CA ALA A 283 9.44 -8.52 9.98
C ALA A 283 9.24 -7.12 9.38
N TRP A 284 9.47 -6.07 10.16
CA TRP A 284 9.41 -4.69 9.70
C TRP A 284 10.49 -4.35 8.67
N ASP A 285 11.74 -4.76 8.93
CA ASP A 285 12.87 -4.55 8.03
C ASP A 285 12.70 -5.32 6.71
N THR A 286 11.81 -6.32 6.66
CA THR A 286 11.37 -6.98 5.42
C THR A 286 10.16 -6.27 4.79
N MET A 287 9.16 -5.87 5.59
CA MET A 287 7.90 -5.29 5.12
C MET A 287 8.08 -3.89 4.53
N LEU A 288 8.85 -3.02 5.18
CA LEU A 288 9.00 -1.62 4.76
C LEU A 288 9.66 -1.49 3.37
N PRO A 289 10.81 -2.13 3.08
CA PRO A 289 11.40 -2.07 1.75
C PRO A 289 10.49 -2.68 0.68
N THR A 290 9.75 -3.74 1.03
CA THR A 290 8.78 -4.36 0.11
C THR A 290 7.64 -3.38 -0.23
N ALA A 291 7.08 -2.70 0.76
CA ALA A 291 6.03 -1.70 0.54
C ALA A 291 6.52 -0.52 -0.30
N GLN A 292 7.73 -0.01 -0.02
CA GLN A 292 8.37 1.03 -0.82
C GLN A 292 8.59 0.59 -2.27
N ARG A 293 9.06 -0.64 -2.48
CA ARG A 293 9.26 -1.21 -3.81
C ARG A 293 7.96 -1.33 -4.59
N ILE A 294 6.88 -1.78 -3.95
CA ILE A 294 5.55 -1.84 -4.57
C ILE A 294 5.05 -0.44 -4.93
N ALA A 295 5.24 0.54 -4.05
CA ALA A 295 4.89 1.93 -4.32
C ALA A 295 5.67 2.49 -5.53
N GLU A 296 6.97 2.20 -5.65
CA GLU A 296 7.77 2.59 -6.82
C GLU A 296 7.27 1.93 -8.12
N LEU A 297 6.97 0.62 -8.08
CA LEU A 297 6.55 -0.13 -9.26
C LEU A 297 5.16 0.27 -9.77
N LEU A 298 4.28 0.72 -8.87
CA LEU A 298 2.89 1.09 -9.18
C LEU A 298 2.65 2.61 -9.20
N ASP A 299 3.70 3.43 -9.06
CA ASP A 299 3.62 4.89 -8.92
C ASP A 299 2.69 5.35 -7.76
N GLY A 300 2.73 4.62 -6.64
CA GLY A 300 1.97 4.87 -5.43
C GLY A 300 2.70 5.67 -4.35
N GLN A 301 2.04 5.84 -3.21
CA GLN A 301 2.60 6.44 -1.99
C GLN A 301 2.40 5.51 -0.78
N VAL A 302 3.45 5.35 0.02
CA VAL A 302 3.39 4.61 1.29
C VAL A 302 2.85 5.50 2.40
N LEU A 303 1.85 5.00 3.12
CA LEU A 303 1.22 5.64 4.26
C LEU A 303 1.35 4.80 5.52
N ASP A 304 1.34 5.47 6.67
CA ASP A 304 1.22 4.84 7.98
C ASP A 304 -0.24 4.46 8.32
N GLU A 305 -0.45 3.91 9.52
CA GLU A 305 -1.76 3.48 10.01
C GLU A 305 -2.81 4.62 10.08
N GLU A 306 -2.35 5.85 10.26
CA GLU A 306 -3.18 7.07 10.31
C GLU A 306 -3.45 7.65 8.93
N ARG A 307 -2.96 7.00 7.87
CA ARG A 307 -3.01 7.45 6.47
C ARG A 307 -2.18 8.70 6.20
N ASN A 308 -1.17 8.96 7.00
CA ASN A 308 -0.18 10.00 6.75
C ASN A 308 0.97 9.45 5.90
N ALA A 309 1.58 10.31 5.08
CA ALA A 309 2.73 9.92 4.28
C ALA A 309 3.87 9.42 5.18
N LEU A 310 4.44 8.26 4.85
CA LEU A 310 5.42 7.60 5.69
C LEU A 310 6.79 8.31 5.60
N GLY A 311 7.06 9.18 6.58
CA GLY A 311 8.33 9.91 6.71
C GLY A 311 9.39 9.18 7.55
N ARG A 312 10.64 9.64 7.45
CA ARG A 312 11.79 9.08 8.20
C ARG A 312 11.57 9.04 9.72
N GLN A 313 10.96 10.09 10.29
CA GLN A 313 10.67 10.14 11.72
C GLN A 313 9.66 9.08 12.14
N ARG A 314 8.58 8.88 11.37
CA ARG A 314 7.58 7.84 11.67
C ARG A 314 8.18 6.44 11.52
N ILE A 315 9.03 6.21 10.51
CA ILE A 315 9.77 4.95 10.35
C ILE A 315 10.63 4.65 11.58
N ALA A 316 11.42 5.63 12.03
CA ALA A 316 12.28 5.47 13.21
C ALA A 316 11.44 5.17 14.47
N HIS A 317 10.33 5.89 14.65
CA HIS A 317 9.41 5.68 15.76
C HIS A 317 8.81 4.27 15.78
N ILE A 318 8.23 3.80 14.67
CA ILE A 318 7.66 2.44 14.57
C ILE A 318 8.75 1.39 14.86
N ARG A 319 9.95 1.59 14.32
CA ARG A 319 11.07 0.68 14.55
C ARG A 319 11.46 0.58 16.03
N ASP A 320 11.48 1.70 16.74
CA ASP A 320 11.78 1.74 18.18
C ASP A 320 10.67 1.12 19.03
N GLU A 321 9.40 1.27 18.63
CA GLU A 321 8.29 0.54 19.26
C GLU A 321 8.42 -0.97 19.10
N LEU A 322 8.79 -1.44 17.90
CA LEU A 322 8.96 -2.87 17.63
C LEU A 322 10.13 -3.46 18.39
N ARG A 323 11.23 -2.72 18.55
CA ARG A 323 12.33 -3.08 19.46
C ARG A 323 11.89 -3.13 20.92
N GLY A 324 10.96 -2.28 21.33
CA GLY A 324 10.34 -2.36 22.65
C GLY A 324 9.56 -3.66 22.80
N TRP A 325 8.70 -3.94 21.83
CA TRP A 325 7.89 -5.16 21.77
C TRP A 325 8.76 -6.43 21.81
N ASP A 326 9.80 -6.51 20.98
CA ASP A 326 10.70 -7.68 20.95
C ASP A 326 11.38 -7.90 22.32
N ARG A 327 11.84 -6.85 23.00
CA ARG A 327 12.45 -6.96 24.35
C ARG A 327 11.47 -7.48 25.40
N GLU A 328 10.21 -7.09 25.32
CA GLU A 328 9.16 -7.54 26.24
C GLU A 328 8.81 -9.01 26.03
N HIS A 329 8.89 -9.50 24.78
CA HIS A 329 8.50 -10.87 24.42
C HIS A 329 9.68 -11.86 24.47
N ASP A 330 10.91 -11.43 24.17
CA ASP A 330 12.14 -12.25 24.32
C ASP A 330 12.44 -12.57 25.81
N GLY A 331 12.04 -11.68 26.73
CA GLY A 331 12.26 -11.86 28.16
C GLY A 331 11.50 -13.03 28.79
N GLY A 332 10.51 -13.61 28.09
CA GLY A 332 9.70 -14.73 28.56
C GLY A 332 10.28 -16.12 28.29
N GLU A 333 11.21 -16.25 27.35
CA GLU A 333 11.72 -17.55 26.89
C GLU A 333 13.16 -17.84 27.39
N ILE A 334 13.48 -17.49 28.63
CA ILE A 334 14.68 -18.04 29.29
C ILE A 334 14.37 -19.49 29.67
N ARG A 335 14.54 -20.39 28.69
CA ARG A 335 14.56 -21.83 28.91
C ARG A 335 15.86 -22.15 29.65
N PHE A 336 15.86 -22.03 30.97
CA PHE A 336 16.96 -22.50 31.82
C PHE A 336 17.21 -23.98 31.49
N GLY A 337 18.33 -24.25 30.83
CA GLY A 337 18.77 -25.58 30.47
C GLY A 337 18.86 -26.46 31.71
N ARG A 338 18.22 -27.63 31.62
CA ARG A 338 18.33 -28.72 32.60
C ARG A 338 19.69 -29.38 32.53
#